data_AF-A0A2E2MF03-F1
#
_entry.id   AF-A0A2E2MF03-F1
#
_cell.length_a   1.000
_cell.length_b   1.000
_cell.length_c   1.000
_cell.angle_alpha   90.00
_cell.angle_beta   90.00
_cell.angle_gamma   90.00
#
_symmetry.space_group_name_H-M   'P 1'
#
loop_
_entity.id
_entity.type
_entity.pdbx_description
1 polymer ?
#
loop_
_entity_poly.entity_id
_entity_poly.type
_entity_poly.pdbx_seq_one_letter_code
_entity_poly.pdbx_strand_id
1 'polypeptide(L)'
;MDWLHAHSTLPIGEYHRQFLKAFPRDDVTAQNLHALRKREGMKTGRTGRFEKGAVPANKGKKMPFNPRSAATRFKPGQLPHNHQGAGHERVDTKDGYVVMIVDEVNPWTGAATRPVHKHRWLWEQKHGPIPEGFALKCLGDKLNTDPSNWELVPRAMLPRLNGRYGRDFDKAPDQLKPLILAATRLEHAAREKRREASR
;
A
#
# COMPACT_ATOMS: atom_id res chain seq x y z
N MET A 1 -18.95 -33.58 -45.65
CA MET A 1 -18.85 -32.57 -44.57
C MET A 1 -20.19 -32.37 -43.86
N ASP A 2 -21.32 -32.52 -44.55
CA ASP A 2 -22.68 -32.24 -44.06
C ASP A 2 -23.02 -32.89 -42.72
N TRP A 3 -22.64 -34.16 -42.51
CA TRP A 3 -22.88 -34.84 -41.24
C TRP A 3 -22.20 -34.15 -40.05
N LEU A 4 -20.96 -33.66 -40.24
CA LEU A 4 -20.18 -32.99 -39.19
C LEU A 4 -20.83 -31.66 -38.79
N HIS A 5 -21.32 -30.89 -39.76
CA HIS A 5 -22.01 -29.63 -39.52
C HIS A 5 -23.36 -29.85 -38.80
N ALA A 6 -24.14 -30.83 -39.27
CA ALA A 6 -25.45 -31.17 -38.69
C ALA A 6 -25.38 -31.55 -37.21
N HIS A 7 -24.30 -32.19 -36.77
CA HIS A 7 -24.14 -32.70 -35.40
C HIS A 7 -23.13 -31.88 -34.58
N SER A 8 -22.72 -30.71 -35.07
CA SER A 8 -21.63 -29.91 -34.49
C SER A 8 -21.92 -29.33 -33.10
N THR A 9 -23.18 -29.31 -32.66
CA THR A 9 -23.61 -28.81 -31.35
C THR A 9 -23.53 -29.84 -30.22
N LEU A 10 -23.43 -31.13 -30.56
CA LEU A 10 -23.37 -32.22 -29.58
C LEU A 10 -22.16 -32.08 -28.64
N PRO A 11 -22.28 -32.48 -27.36
CA PRO A 11 -21.12 -32.65 -26.47
C PRO A 11 -20.04 -33.48 -27.14
N ILE A 12 -18.76 -33.15 -26.93
CA ILE A 12 -17.67 -33.75 -27.71
C ILE A 12 -17.60 -35.27 -27.59
N GLY A 13 -17.90 -35.83 -26.41
CA GLY A 13 -17.97 -37.27 -26.21
C GLY A 13 -19.09 -37.93 -27.03
N GLU A 14 -20.28 -37.31 -27.06
CA GLU A 14 -21.41 -37.82 -27.85
C GLU A 14 -21.17 -37.69 -29.34
N TYR A 15 -20.58 -36.58 -29.77
CA TYR A 15 -20.23 -36.34 -31.16
C TYR A 15 -19.28 -37.39 -31.72
N HIS A 16 -18.26 -37.76 -30.94
CA HIS A 16 -17.31 -38.79 -31.33
C HIS A 16 -17.98 -40.17 -31.43
N ARG A 17 -18.82 -40.54 -30.46
CA ARG A 17 -19.57 -41.81 -30.51
C ARG A 17 -20.46 -41.91 -31.75
N GLN A 18 -21.22 -40.86 -32.05
CA GLN A 18 -22.10 -40.87 -33.22
C GLN A 18 -21.30 -40.86 -34.54
N PHE A 19 -20.14 -40.20 -34.57
CA PHE A 19 -19.26 -40.19 -35.73
C PHE A 19 -18.74 -41.61 -36.04
N LEU A 20 -18.27 -42.34 -35.02
CA LEU A 20 -17.81 -43.72 -35.18
C LEU A 20 -18.92 -44.67 -35.66
N LYS A 21 -20.17 -44.42 -35.23
CA LYS A 21 -21.33 -45.21 -35.67
C LYS A 21 -21.69 -44.95 -37.14
N ALA A 22 -21.58 -43.71 -37.59
CA ALA A 22 -21.86 -43.33 -38.98
C ALA A 22 -20.70 -43.63 -39.93
N PHE A 23 -19.47 -43.56 -39.42
CA PHE A 23 -18.23 -43.76 -40.15
C PHE A 23 -17.28 -44.62 -39.29
N PRO A 24 -17.19 -45.93 -39.56
CA PRO A 24 -16.38 -46.85 -38.75
C PRO A 24 -14.89 -46.58 -39.00
N ARG A 25 -14.35 -45.60 -38.25
CA ARG A 25 -12.97 -45.11 -38.32
C ARG A 25 -12.35 -45.09 -36.93
N ASP A 26 -11.59 -46.11 -36.61
CA ASP A 26 -10.90 -46.28 -35.32
C ASP A 26 -9.70 -45.32 -35.13
N ASP A 27 -9.17 -44.77 -36.22
CA ASP A 27 -8.08 -43.80 -36.24
C ASP A 27 -8.47 -42.39 -35.74
N VAL A 28 -9.77 -42.09 -35.66
CA VAL A 28 -10.27 -40.76 -35.28
C VAL A 28 -10.57 -40.70 -33.79
N THR A 29 -9.86 -39.82 -33.08
CA THR A 29 -10.13 -39.52 -31.68
C THR A 29 -11.12 -38.35 -31.50
N ALA A 30 -11.75 -38.25 -30.33
CA ALA A 30 -12.55 -37.09 -29.95
C ALA A 30 -11.76 -35.77 -30.02
N GLN A 31 -10.44 -35.81 -29.78
CA GLN A 31 -9.57 -34.63 -29.90
C GLN A 31 -9.43 -34.19 -31.36
N ASN A 32 -9.27 -35.13 -32.29
CA ASN A 32 -9.19 -34.84 -33.73
C ASN A 32 -10.46 -34.14 -34.23
N LEU A 33 -11.63 -34.65 -33.81
CA LEU A 33 -12.92 -34.04 -34.12
C LEU A 33 -13.12 -32.68 -33.46
N HIS A 34 -12.65 -32.50 -32.22
CA HIS A 34 -12.69 -31.21 -31.53
C HIS A 34 -11.79 -30.17 -32.19
N ALA A 35 -10.58 -30.57 -32.62
CA ALA A 35 -9.65 -29.72 -33.36
C ALA A 35 -10.22 -29.32 -34.73
N LEU A 36 -10.86 -30.26 -35.43
CA LEU A 36 -11.58 -29.99 -36.67
C LEU A 36 -12.70 -28.95 -36.46
N ARG A 37 -13.56 -29.12 -35.44
CA ARG A 37 -14.61 -28.14 -35.11
C ARG A 37 -14.06 -26.73 -34.88
N LYS A 38 -12.91 -26.62 -34.20
CA LYS A 38 -12.25 -25.33 -33.96
C LYS A 38 -11.74 -24.69 -35.26
N ARG A 39 -11.08 -25.47 -36.13
CA ARG A 39 -10.55 -25.00 -37.41
C ARG A 39 -11.66 -24.55 -38.36
N GLU A 40 -12.77 -25.30 -38.40
CA GLU A 40 -13.94 -25.00 -39.22
C GLU A 40 -14.89 -23.96 -38.58
N GLY A 41 -14.53 -23.37 -37.43
CA GLY A 41 -15.34 -22.35 -36.77
C GLY A 41 -16.72 -22.83 -36.26
N MET A 42 -16.91 -24.14 -36.09
CA MET A 42 -18.18 -24.73 -35.67
C MET A 42 -18.44 -24.48 -34.19
N LYS A 43 -19.25 -23.46 -33.88
CA LYS A 43 -19.61 -23.08 -32.51
C LYS A 43 -20.70 -24.01 -31.96
N THR A 44 -20.45 -24.61 -30.80
CA THR A 44 -21.41 -25.52 -30.15
C THR A 44 -22.55 -24.83 -29.39
N GLY A 45 -22.66 -23.49 -29.48
CA GLY A 45 -23.65 -22.67 -28.77
C GLY A 45 -23.35 -22.41 -27.29
N ARG A 46 -22.37 -23.10 -26.69
CA ARG A 46 -21.97 -22.91 -25.28
C ARG A 46 -21.02 -21.72 -25.14
N THR A 47 -21.37 -20.74 -24.31
CA THR A 47 -20.56 -19.52 -24.09
C THR A 47 -19.69 -19.57 -22.84
N GLY A 48 -19.95 -20.52 -21.92
CA GLY A 48 -19.28 -20.61 -20.61
C GLY A 48 -19.61 -19.47 -19.65
N ARG A 49 -20.53 -18.58 -20.01
CA ARG A 49 -20.98 -17.46 -19.17
C ARG A 49 -22.21 -17.88 -18.38
N PHE A 50 -22.30 -17.42 -17.13
CA PHE A 50 -23.55 -17.48 -16.40
C PHE A 50 -24.55 -16.49 -17.02
N GLU A 51 -25.80 -16.89 -17.12
CA GLU A 51 -26.86 -16.03 -17.63
C GLU A 51 -27.12 -14.85 -16.68
N LYS A 52 -27.52 -13.71 -17.24
CA LYS A 52 -27.83 -12.52 -16.44
C LYS A 52 -29.00 -12.85 -15.50
N GLY A 53 -28.77 -12.70 -14.19
CA GLY A 53 -29.76 -13.05 -13.16
C GLY A 53 -29.63 -14.46 -12.59
N ALA A 54 -28.70 -15.28 -13.09
CA ALA A 54 -28.42 -16.59 -12.52
C ALA A 54 -27.98 -16.45 -11.05
N VAL A 55 -28.75 -17.08 -10.15
CA VAL A 55 -28.43 -17.13 -8.72
C VAL A 55 -27.45 -18.27 -8.49
N PRO A 56 -26.26 -18.02 -7.89
CA PRO A 56 -25.34 -19.09 -7.54
C PRO A 56 -26.00 -20.12 -6.61
N ALA A 57 -25.72 -21.40 -6.84
CA ALA A 57 -26.32 -22.52 -6.08
C ALA A 57 -26.05 -22.46 -4.56
N ASN A 58 -25.06 -21.67 -4.13
CA ASN A 58 -24.66 -21.43 -2.75
C ASN A 58 -25.15 -20.09 -2.17
N LYS A 59 -25.87 -19.25 -2.93
CA LYS A 59 -26.37 -17.96 -2.42
C LYS A 59 -27.25 -18.18 -1.20
N GLY A 60 -26.94 -17.49 -0.10
CA GLY A 60 -27.68 -17.58 1.17
C GLY A 60 -27.45 -18.86 1.98
N LYS A 61 -26.69 -19.84 1.47
CA LYS A 61 -26.35 -21.05 2.22
C LYS A 61 -25.16 -20.79 3.13
N LYS A 62 -25.29 -21.11 4.42
CA LYS A 62 -24.14 -21.13 5.33
C LYS A 62 -23.18 -22.24 4.89
N MET A 63 -21.89 -21.93 4.82
CA MET A 63 -20.88 -22.95 4.56
C MET A 63 -20.85 -23.94 5.74
N PRO A 64 -20.85 -25.26 5.49
CA PRO A 64 -20.70 -26.25 6.54
C PRO A 64 -19.35 -26.09 7.24
N PHE A 65 -19.27 -26.56 8.48
CA PHE A 65 -18.01 -26.55 9.22
C PHE A 65 -16.99 -27.45 8.51
N ASN A 66 -15.79 -26.91 8.28
CA ASN A 66 -14.66 -27.65 7.74
C ASN A 66 -13.44 -27.35 8.64
N PRO A 67 -12.85 -28.37 9.30
CA PRO A 67 -11.71 -28.19 10.20
C PRO A 67 -10.54 -27.42 9.59
N ARG A 68 -10.21 -27.69 8.32
CA ARG A 68 -9.10 -27.00 7.62
C ARG A 68 -9.38 -25.53 7.39
N SER A 69 -10.63 -25.20 7.07
CA SER A 69 -11.05 -23.80 6.93
C SER A 69 -11.15 -23.11 8.29
N ALA A 70 -11.61 -23.81 9.33
CA ALA A 70 -11.74 -23.24 10.65
C ALA A 70 -10.41 -22.80 11.26
N ALA A 71 -9.32 -23.54 10.97
CA ALA A 71 -7.98 -23.21 11.45
C ALA A 71 -7.43 -21.85 10.96
N THR A 72 -7.86 -21.38 9.78
CA THR A 72 -7.37 -20.14 9.16
C THR A 72 -8.35 -18.97 9.23
N ARG A 73 -9.53 -19.17 9.83
CA ARG A 73 -10.51 -18.10 10.03
C ARG A 73 -10.03 -17.13 11.10
N PHE A 74 -10.15 -15.83 10.83
CA PHE A 74 -9.96 -14.80 11.84
C PHE A 74 -10.94 -15.02 12.99
N LYS A 75 -10.41 -15.07 14.21
CA LYS A 75 -11.22 -15.11 15.43
C LYS A 75 -11.54 -13.69 15.89
N PRO A 76 -12.69 -13.45 16.52
CA PRO A 76 -12.95 -12.17 17.19
C PRO A 76 -11.83 -11.82 18.16
N GLY A 77 -11.31 -10.60 18.09
CA GLY A 77 -10.19 -10.14 18.92
C GLY A 77 -8.81 -10.68 18.55
N GLN A 78 -8.69 -11.50 17.50
CA GLN A 78 -7.39 -11.98 17.04
C GLN A 78 -6.59 -10.84 16.40
N LEU A 79 -5.54 -10.42 17.09
CA LEU A 79 -4.58 -9.47 16.56
C LEU A 79 -3.65 -10.17 15.56
N PRO A 80 -3.23 -9.50 14.47
CA PRO A 80 -2.25 -10.05 13.57
C PRO A 80 -0.89 -10.17 14.28
N HIS A 81 -0.04 -11.10 13.81
CA HIS A 81 1.27 -11.38 14.42
C HIS A 81 2.21 -10.17 14.45
N ASN A 82 1.99 -9.18 13.59
CA ASN A 82 2.75 -7.94 13.50
C ASN A 82 2.06 -6.76 14.19
N HIS A 83 1.03 -7.03 15.01
CA HIS A 83 0.37 -5.98 15.78
C HIS A 83 1.36 -5.31 16.73
N GLN A 84 1.39 -3.99 16.69
CA GLN A 84 2.21 -3.15 17.55
C GLN A 84 1.28 -2.24 18.36
N GLY A 85 1.28 -2.43 19.68
CA GLY A 85 0.49 -1.64 20.60
C GLY A 85 1.13 -0.28 20.94
N ALA A 86 0.48 0.47 21.82
CA ALA A 86 1.06 1.69 22.39
C ALA A 86 2.41 1.40 23.08
N GLY A 87 3.34 2.34 22.96
CA GLY A 87 4.72 2.22 23.45
C GLY A 87 5.68 1.52 22.48
N HIS A 88 5.20 0.89 21.41
CA HIS A 88 6.11 0.32 20.41
C HIS A 88 6.83 1.42 19.63
N GLU A 89 8.16 1.25 19.47
CA GLU A 89 9.02 2.18 18.74
C GLU A 89 9.64 1.50 17.53
N ARG A 90 9.77 2.24 16.44
CA ARG A 90 10.51 1.81 15.24
C ARG A 90 11.31 2.98 14.68
N VAL A 91 12.41 2.66 14.01
CA VAL A 91 13.11 3.62 13.16
C VAL A 91 12.45 3.62 11.79
N ASP A 92 12.16 4.80 11.25
CA ASP A 92 11.69 4.94 9.88
C ASP A 92 12.82 4.68 8.90
N THR A 93 12.66 3.65 8.06
CA THR A 93 13.68 3.23 7.10
C THR A 93 13.92 4.24 5.99
N LYS A 94 12.98 5.15 5.73
CA LYS A 94 13.11 6.18 4.69
C LYS A 94 13.85 7.41 5.20
N ASP A 95 13.40 7.94 6.33
CA ASP A 95 13.84 9.27 6.81
C ASP A 95 14.79 9.22 8.03
N GLY A 96 14.90 8.05 8.68
CA GLY A 96 15.78 7.81 9.83
C GLY A 96 15.26 8.34 11.17
N TYR A 97 13.97 8.68 11.26
CA TYR A 97 13.36 9.18 12.51
C TYR A 97 12.78 8.05 13.35
N VAL A 98 12.83 8.19 14.67
CA VAL A 98 12.12 7.28 15.59
C VAL A 98 10.63 7.63 15.61
N VAL A 99 9.79 6.65 15.32
CA VAL A 99 8.33 6.71 15.38
C VAL A 99 7.89 5.85 16.56
N MET A 100 7.04 6.40 17.41
CA MET A 100 6.42 5.69 18.53
C MET A 100 4.90 5.66 18.36
N ILE A 101 4.27 4.60 18.83
CA ILE A 101 2.80 4.51 18.89
C ILE A 101 2.36 5.02 20.26
N VAL A 102 1.51 6.05 20.29
CA VAL A 102 0.89 6.56 21.52
C VAL A 102 -0.54 6.05 21.66
N ASP A 103 -0.99 5.93 22.90
CA ASP A 103 -2.36 5.53 23.25
C ASP A 103 -3.31 6.73 23.18
N GLU A 104 -3.39 7.34 22.00
CA GLU A 104 -4.26 8.46 21.70
C GLU A 104 -5.07 8.19 20.45
N VAL A 105 -6.33 8.61 20.47
CA VAL A 105 -7.22 8.44 19.32
C VAL A 105 -6.66 9.22 18.13
N ASN A 106 -6.41 8.50 17.04
CA ASN A 106 -5.92 9.10 15.82
C ASN A 106 -6.99 10.04 15.22
N PRO A 107 -6.73 11.35 15.07
CA PRO A 107 -7.73 12.30 14.60
C PRO A 107 -8.14 12.09 13.13
N TRP A 108 -7.34 11.38 12.34
CA TRP A 108 -7.62 11.13 10.91
C TRP A 108 -8.31 9.79 10.67
N THR A 109 -8.00 8.76 11.46
CA THR A 109 -8.50 7.39 11.23
C THR A 109 -9.49 6.92 12.30
N GLY A 110 -9.57 7.59 13.44
CA GLY A 110 -10.36 7.16 14.59
C GLY A 110 -9.82 5.91 15.30
N ALA A 111 -8.62 5.44 14.95
CA ALA A 111 -7.98 4.31 15.63
C ALA A 111 -7.66 4.69 17.08
N ALA A 112 -7.74 3.72 18.01
CA ALA A 112 -7.47 3.95 19.43
C ALA A 112 -6.02 4.40 19.72
N THR A 113 -5.09 4.09 18.81
CA THR A 113 -3.69 4.48 18.90
C THR A 113 -3.24 5.31 17.70
N ARG A 114 -2.19 6.10 17.88
CA ARG A 114 -1.64 6.98 16.84
C ARG A 114 -0.11 6.84 16.73
N PRO A 115 0.44 6.60 15.53
CA PRO A 115 1.88 6.72 15.32
C PRO A 115 2.29 8.20 15.28
N VAL A 116 3.31 8.57 16.07
CA VAL A 116 3.86 9.93 16.14
C VAL A 116 5.38 9.89 16.06
N HIS A 117 5.98 10.95 15.53
CA HIS A 117 7.44 11.10 15.58
C HIS A 117 7.86 11.37 17.02
N LYS A 118 8.68 10.49 17.60
CA LYS A 118 9.04 10.53 19.02
C LYS A 118 9.72 11.85 19.42
N HIS A 119 10.61 12.37 18.58
CA HIS A 119 11.26 13.67 18.84
C HIS A 119 10.26 14.82 18.93
N ARG A 120 9.27 14.84 18.05
CA ARG A 120 8.22 15.87 18.04
C ARG A 120 7.36 15.74 19.27
N TRP A 121 6.96 14.52 19.60
CA TRP A 121 6.15 14.21 20.79
C TRP A 121 6.82 14.66 22.08
N LEU A 122 8.12 14.35 22.26
CA LEU A 122 8.88 14.74 23.45
C LEU A 122 9.14 16.25 23.48
N TRP A 123 9.40 16.87 22.32
CA TRP A 123 9.61 18.31 22.24
C TRP A 123 8.34 19.08 22.59
N GLU A 124 7.18 18.66 22.06
CA GLU A 124 5.88 19.29 22.31
C GLU A 124 5.46 19.17 23.79
N GLN A 125 5.79 18.05 24.45
CA GLN A 125 5.55 17.90 25.90
C GLN A 125 6.33 18.91 26.75
N LYS A 126 7.54 19.31 26.32
CA LYS A 126 8.39 20.24 27.09
C LYS A 126 8.17 21.71 26.74
N HIS A 127 7.90 22.01 25.47
CA HIS A 127 7.84 23.40 24.96
C HIS A 127 6.43 23.84 24.52
N GLY A 128 5.48 22.92 24.48
CA GLY A 128 4.14 23.16 23.93
C GLY A 128 4.05 22.87 22.43
N PRO A 129 2.88 23.13 21.82
CA PRO A 129 2.63 22.79 20.42
C PRO A 129 3.53 23.59 19.47
N ILE A 130 3.99 22.93 18.40
CA ILE A 130 4.76 23.59 17.34
C ILE A 130 3.88 24.64 16.63
N PRO A 131 4.26 25.93 16.61
CA PRO A 131 3.49 26.97 15.94
C PRO A 131 3.38 26.75 14.43
N GLU A 132 2.31 27.26 13.83
CA GLU A 132 2.13 27.21 12.38
C GLU A 132 3.29 27.92 11.65
N GLY A 133 3.76 27.33 10.55
CA GLY A 133 4.89 27.87 9.79
C GLY A 133 6.26 27.52 10.37
N PHE A 134 6.35 26.82 11.50
CA PHE A 134 7.60 26.31 12.06
C PHE A 134 7.76 24.79 11.88
N ALA A 135 8.97 24.30 12.05
CA ALA A 135 9.32 22.89 12.02
C ALA A 135 10.50 22.62 12.97
N LEU A 136 10.64 21.39 13.44
CA LEU A 136 11.82 20.97 14.21
C LEU A 136 12.93 20.56 13.26
N LYS A 137 14.14 21.11 13.48
CA LYS A 137 15.36 20.70 12.81
C LYS A 137 16.27 20.00 13.81
N CYS A 138 16.74 18.82 13.43
CA CYS A 138 17.72 18.05 14.20
C CYS A 138 19.08 18.77 14.15
N LEU A 139 19.74 18.92 15.29
CA LEU A 139 21.07 19.53 15.39
C LEU A 139 22.19 18.51 15.20
N GLY A 140 21.98 17.28 15.68
CA GLY A 140 22.94 16.18 15.58
C GLY A 140 22.32 14.93 14.96
N ASP A 141 22.32 13.85 15.73
CA ASP A 141 21.80 12.54 15.34
C ASP A 141 20.26 12.49 15.43
N LYS A 142 19.60 12.02 14.37
CA LYS A 142 18.13 11.89 14.29
C LYS A 142 17.55 10.82 15.22
N LEU A 143 18.38 9.87 15.65
CA LEU A 143 17.97 8.82 16.61
C LEU A 143 17.94 9.35 18.04
N ASN A 144 18.66 10.43 18.34
CA ASN A 144 18.57 11.11 19.63
C ASN A 144 17.29 11.96 19.67
N THR A 145 16.32 11.47 20.45
CA THR A 145 14.98 12.09 20.59
C THR A 145 14.88 13.07 21.76
N ASP A 146 15.98 13.38 22.44
CA ASP A 146 16.00 14.38 23.49
C ASP A 146 15.61 15.77 22.95
N PRO A 147 14.67 16.49 23.57
CA PRO A 147 14.23 17.80 23.09
C PRO A 147 15.35 18.83 22.85
N SER A 148 16.49 18.73 23.53
CA SER A 148 17.66 19.61 23.34
C SER A 148 18.37 19.41 22.00
N ASN A 149 18.21 18.26 21.36
CA ASN A 149 18.77 17.95 20.05
C ASN A 149 17.89 18.51 18.89
N TRP A 150 16.74 19.11 19.20
CA TRP A 150 15.79 19.60 18.23
C TRP A 150 15.51 21.08 18.44
N GLU A 151 15.75 21.85 17.40
CA GLU A 151 15.51 23.29 17.43
C GLU A 151 14.34 23.68 16.54
N LEU A 152 13.49 24.55 17.05
CA LEU A 152 12.37 25.11 16.31
C LEU A 152 12.89 26.13 15.29
N VAL A 153 12.63 25.89 14.00
CA VAL A 153 13.03 26.78 12.90
C VAL A 153 11.84 27.14 12.01
N PRO A 154 11.80 28.36 11.45
CA PRO A 154 10.84 28.71 10.41
C PRO A 154 10.95 27.76 9.21
N ARG A 155 9.82 27.26 8.70
CA ARG A 155 9.78 26.38 7.51
C ARG A 155 10.41 27.04 6.29
N ALA A 156 10.35 28.37 6.20
CA ALA A 156 10.97 29.16 5.14
C ALA A 156 12.51 29.03 5.10
N MET A 157 13.16 28.61 6.18
CA MET A 157 14.61 28.36 6.21
C MET A 157 14.99 26.99 5.64
N LEU A 158 14.10 25.99 5.69
CA LEU A 158 14.43 24.60 5.32
C LEU A 158 14.98 24.44 3.90
N PRO A 159 14.48 25.14 2.85
CA PRO A 159 15.05 25.02 1.50
C PRO A 159 16.51 25.47 1.40
N ARG A 160 16.98 26.37 2.29
CA ARG A 160 18.38 26.81 2.34
C ARG A 160 19.27 25.86 3.13
N LEU A 161 18.69 25.15 4.10
CA LEU A 161 19.41 24.16 4.90
C LEU A 161 19.55 22.82 4.16
N ASN A 162 18.58 22.46 3.31
CA ASN A 162 18.50 21.15 2.67
C ASN A 162 19.19 21.11 1.29
N GLY A 163 19.86 20.00 0.97
CA GLY A 163 20.08 19.50 -0.39
C GLY A 163 21.01 20.30 -1.33
N ARG A 164 20.87 19.99 -2.64
CA ARG A 164 21.78 20.34 -3.75
C ARG A 164 22.11 21.82 -3.92
N TYR A 165 21.14 22.70 -3.67
CA TYR A 165 21.28 24.15 -3.80
C TYR A 165 21.32 24.88 -2.45
N GLY A 166 21.17 24.12 -1.36
CA GLY A 166 21.31 24.61 0.00
C GLY A 166 22.69 24.30 0.56
N ARG A 167 22.81 24.40 1.88
CA ARG A 167 24.07 24.21 2.60
C ARG A 167 24.33 22.76 3.03
N ASP A 168 23.54 21.81 2.53
CA ASP A 168 23.54 20.38 2.88
C ASP A 168 23.78 20.13 4.39
N PHE A 169 23.01 20.82 5.24
CA PHE A 169 23.22 20.89 6.69
C PHE A 169 23.34 19.51 7.34
N ASP A 170 22.55 18.55 6.87
CA ASP A 170 22.51 17.20 7.47
C ASP A 170 23.81 16.41 7.24
N LYS A 171 24.59 16.76 6.21
CA LYS A 171 25.90 16.14 5.92
C LYS A 171 27.09 16.99 6.37
N ALA A 172 26.84 18.22 6.82
CA ALA A 172 27.91 19.09 7.28
C ALA A 172 28.55 18.51 8.56
N PRO A 173 29.87 18.70 8.76
CA PRO A 173 30.54 18.38 10.02
C PRO A 173 29.86 19.08 11.20
N ASP A 174 29.80 18.42 12.36
CA ASP A 174 29.09 18.94 13.54
C ASP A 174 29.61 20.31 13.99
N GLN A 175 30.91 20.58 13.81
CA GLN A 175 31.52 21.88 14.11
C GLN A 175 30.99 23.02 13.23
N LEU A 176 30.55 22.73 12.00
CA LEU A 176 30.05 23.73 11.04
C LEU A 176 28.54 23.92 11.10
N LYS A 177 27.79 22.95 11.64
CA LYS A 177 26.33 23.03 11.74
C LYS A 177 25.84 24.30 12.46
N PRO A 178 26.37 24.71 13.63
CA PRO A 178 25.95 25.94 14.29
C PRO A 178 26.15 27.17 13.41
N LEU A 179 27.28 27.25 12.70
CA LEU A 179 27.60 28.36 11.81
C LEU A 179 26.64 28.42 10.61
N ILE A 180 26.36 27.28 9.97
CA ILE A 180 25.42 27.17 8.86
C ILE A 180 24.02 27.63 9.28
N LEU A 181 23.59 27.21 10.48
CA LEU A 181 22.30 27.56 11.02
C LEU A 181 22.20 29.06 11.32
N ALA A 182 23.21 29.63 11.97
CA ALA A 182 23.30 31.05 12.28
C ALA A 182 23.29 31.91 11.00
N ALA A 183 24.10 31.55 9.99
CA ALA A 183 24.12 32.25 8.70
C ALA A 183 22.74 32.20 8.02
N THR A 184 22.08 31.04 8.04
CA THR A 184 20.74 30.88 7.44
C THR A 184 19.68 31.69 8.19
N ARG A 185 19.77 31.80 9.52
CA ARG A 185 18.89 32.67 10.31
C ARG A 185 19.05 34.13 9.94
N LEU A 186 20.29 34.61 9.86
CA LEU A 186 20.58 35.99 9.50
C LEU A 186 20.02 36.35 8.13
N GLU A 187 20.22 35.49 7.14
CA GLU A 187 19.68 35.69 5.80
C GLU A 187 18.15 35.69 5.76
N HIS A 188 17.52 34.81 6.53
CA HIS A 188 16.06 34.75 6.63
C HIS A 188 15.52 36.04 7.26
N ALA A 189 16.10 36.49 8.38
CA ALA A 189 15.73 37.75 9.04
C ALA A 189 15.91 38.96 8.10
N ALA A 190 17.04 39.04 7.39
CA ALA A 190 17.29 40.09 6.40
C ALA A 190 16.30 40.07 5.23
N ARG A 191 15.77 38.91 4.87
CA ARG A 191 14.73 38.78 3.83
C ARG A 191 13.36 39.21 4.36
N GLU A 192 12.98 38.81 5.56
CA GLU A 192 11.72 39.22 6.16
C GLU A 192 11.67 40.76 6.31
N LYS A 193 12.76 41.38 6.77
CA LYS A 193 12.88 42.85 6.84
C LYS A 193 12.73 43.54 5.49
N ARG A 194 13.33 42.98 4.42
CA ARG A 194 13.15 43.51 3.06
C ARG A 194 11.72 43.36 2.55
N ARG A 195 11.05 42.25 2.88
CA ARG A 195 9.64 42.02 2.54
C ARG A 195 8.72 42.99 3.27
N GLU A 196 8.98 43.26 4.55
CA GLU A 196 8.28 44.26 5.35
C GLU A 196 8.44 45.66 4.75
N ALA A 197 9.65 46.06 4.33
CA ALA A 197 9.90 47.36 3.73
C ALA A 197 9.31 47.53 2.32
N SER A 198 9.00 46.44 1.63
CA SER A 198 8.42 46.45 0.27
C SER A 198 6.88 46.36 0.27
N ARG A 199 6.25 46.30 1.45
CA ARG A 199 4.81 46.17 1.64
C ARG A 199 4.23 47.48 2.15
#